data_AF-A0A655AS14-F1
#
_entry.id   AF-A0A655AS14-F1
#
_cell.length_a   1.000
_cell.length_b   1.000
_cell.length_c   1.000
_cell.angle_alpha   90.00
_cell.angle_beta   90.00
_cell.angle_gamma   90.00
#
_symmetry.space_group_name_H-M   'P 1'
#
loop_
_entity.id
_entity.type
_entity.pdbx_description
1 polymer ?
#
loop_
_entity_poly.entity_id
_entity_poly.type
_entity_poly.pdbx_seq_one_letter_code
_entity_poly.pdbx_strand_id
1 'polypeptide(L)'
;MVVDVEAALAMVFDGFGAANHRQPRCLPQRIAVPVTKLKTCRLGITVASDAIEIHGGNGYIETWPVARLLRDAQVNTIWEGPDNILCLDVRRGIEQTRAHETLLARLRDAVSVSDDDDTTRLVSRRIEDLDAAITAWTKLDRQLAEARLFPLAQFMGDVYAGALLTEQAAWERATRGTDRKALVARLYARRYLADQGPLRGIDADCDEALQRFDELVAGAFTAEQT
;
A
#
# COMPACT_ATOMS: atom_id res chain seq x y z
N MET A 1 -1.21 14.35 1.54
CA MET A 1 -1.66 14.26 2.94
C MET A 1 -3.12 13.83 3.08
N VAL A 2 -4.14 14.69 2.90
CA VAL A 2 -5.55 14.31 3.17
C VAL A 2 -6.01 13.11 2.33
N VAL A 3 -5.69 13.09 1.04
CA VAL A 3 -6.02 11.97 0.14
C VAL A 3 -5.42 10.65 0.62
N ASP A 4 -4.15 10.67 1.05
CA ASP A 4 -3.44 9.48 1.52
C ASP A 4 -3.97 8.98 2.88
N VAL A 5 -4.35 9.91 3.76
CA VAL A 5 -4.97 9.59 5.07
C VAL A 5 -6.35 8.97 4.89
N GLU A 6 -7.17 9.48 3.96
CA GLU A 6 -8.46 8.86 3.66
C GLU A 6 -8.33 7.46 3.06
N ALA A 7 -7.34 7.25 2.18
CA ALA A 7 -6.98 5.94 1.65
C ALA A 7 -6.57 4.96 2.77
N ALA A 8 -5.68 5.40 3.67
CA ALA A 8 -5.23 4.61 4.82
C ALA A 8 -6.39 4.23 5.75
N LEU A 9 -7.27 5.19 6.07
CA LEU A 9 -8.45 4.94 6.89
C LEU A 9 -9.39 3.91 6.24
N ALA A 10 -9.62 4.00 4.93
CA ALA A 10 -10.42 3.02 4.21
C ALA A 10 -9.86 1.60 4.39
N MET A 11 -8.56 1.41 4.19
CA MET A 11 -7.89 0.12 4.35
C MET A 11 -7.97 -0.42 5.77
N VAL A 12 -7.85 0.44 6.79
CA VAL A 12 -7.94 0.03 8.20
C VAL A 12 -9.34 -0.49 8.54
N PHE A 13 -10.39 0.22 8.12
CA PHE A 13 -11.77 -0.20 8.40
C PHE A 13 -12.18 -1.45 7.62
N ASP A 14 -11.75 -1.59 6.36
CA ASP A 14 -12.05 -2.79 5.56
C ASP A 14 -11.20 -4.00 6.00
N GLY A 15 -9.92 -3.79 6.29
CA GLY A 15 -8.98 -4.87 6.63
C GLY A 15 -9.30 -5.59 7.94
N PHE A 16 -9.92 -4.89 8.89
CA PHE A 16 -10.46 -5.49 10.12
C PHE A 16 -11.68 -6.40 9.85
N GLY A 17 -12.24 -6.35 8.63
CA GLY A 17 -13.47 -7.06 8.28
C GLY A 17 -14.65 -6.57 9.10
N ALA A 18 -14.68 -5.28 9.47
CA ALA A 18 -15.79 -4.73 10.25
C ALA A 18 -17.10 -4.91 9.46
N ALA A 19 -18.13 -5.44 10.14
CA ALA A 19 -19.42 -5.62 9.49
C ALA A 19 -19.93 -4.27 8.96
N ASN A 20 -20.33 -4.25 7.70
CA ASN A 20 -20.91 -3.07 7.06
C ASN A 20 -22.23 -3.43 6.39
N HIS A 21 -22.92 -2.43 5.83
CA HIS A 21 -24.23 -2.61 5.20
C HIS A 21 -24.26 -3.62 4.03
N ARG A 22 -23.08 -4.04 3.52
CA ARG A 22 -22.93 -5.07 2.47
C ARG A 22 -22.26 -6.35 2.93
N GLN A 23 -21.41 -6.28 3.97
CA GLN A 23 -20.77 -7.43 4.60
C GLN A 23 -21.27 -7.59 6.02
N PRO A 24 -22.42 -8.27 6.23
CA PRO A 24 -23.01 -8.44 7.56
C PRO A 24 -22.23 -9.42 8.45
N ARG A 25 -21.20 -10.10 7.92
CA ARG A 25 -20.32 -11.01 8.66
C ARG A 25 -18.89 -10.51 8.58
N CYS A 26 -18.16 -10.57 9.70
CA CYS A 26 -16.75 -10.24 9.71
C CYS A 26 -15.95 -11.28 8.92
N LEU A 27 -15.34 -10.85 7.81
CA LEU A 27 -14.47 -11.68 6.98
C LEU A 27 -13.09 -11.03 6.92
N PRO A 28 -12.19 -11.34 7.88
CA PRO A 28 -10.88 -10.72 7.93
C PRO A 28 -10.04 -11.14 6.71
N GLN A 29 -9.61 -10.14 5.94
CA GLN A 29 -8.69 -10.31 4.83
C GLN A 29 -7.28 -10.49 5.39
N ARG A 30 -6.86 -11.72 5.70
CA ARG A 30 -5.59 -11.99 6.42
C ARG A 30 -4.37 -11.31 5.79
N ILE A 31 -4.25 -11.35 4.47
CA ILE A 31 -3.15 -10.72 3.74
C ILE A 31 -3.25 -9.18 3.72
N ALA A 32 -4.44 -8.61 3.93
CA ALA A 32 -4.62 -7.17 3.98
C ALA A 32 -4.01 -6.55 5.25
N VAL A 33 -3.86 -7.32 6.34
CA VAL A 33 -3.28 -6.83 7.60
C VAL A 33 -1.82 -6.36 7.42
N PRO A 34 -0.87 -7.19 6.93
CA PRO A 34 0.50 -6.74 6.71
C PRO A 34 0.59 -5.65 5.64
N VAL A 35 -0.21 -5.72 4.56
CA VAL A 35 -0.25 -4.69 3.51
C VAL A 35 -0.72 -3.33 4.06
N THR A 36 -1.76 -3.34 4.88
CA THR A 36 -2.30 -2.12 5.51
C THR A 36 -1.27 -1.53 6.44
N LYS A 37 -0.69 -2.34 7.33
CA LYS A 37 0.33 -1.89 8.28
C LYS A 37 1.54 -1.27 7.59
N LEU A 38 2.08 -1.96 6.58
CA LEU A 38 3.19 -1.49 5.75
C LEU A 38 2.96 -0.08 5.21
N LYS A 39 1.74 0.20 4.74
CA LYS A 39 1.36 1.48 4.15
C LYS A 39 1.09 2.55 5.21
N THR A 40 0.26 2.24 6.21
CA THR A 40 -0.21 3.22 7.19
C THR A 40 0.89 3.67 8.14
N CYS A 41 1.80 2.78 8.56
CA CYS A 41 2.89 3.13 9.46
C CYS A 41 3.91 4.06 8.78
N ARG A 42 4.25 3.83 7.51
CA ARG A 42 5.08 4.75 6.71
C ARG A 42 4.40 6.09 6.47
N LEU A 43 3.11 6.07 6.15
CA LEU A 43 2.33 7.29 6.02
C LEU A 43 2.34 8.09 7.33
N GLY A 44 2.24 7.42 8.48
CA GLY A 44 2.30 8.05 9.80
C GLY A 44 3.57 8.86 10.02
N ILE A 45 4.73 8.31 9.65
CA ILE A 45 6.01 9.04 9.71
C ILE A 45 5.98 10.26 8.79
N THR A 46 5.56 10.07 7.53
CA THR A 46 5.52 11.14 6.53
C THR A 46 4.62 12.28 6.98
N VAL A 47 3.40 11.97 7.41
CA VAL A 47 2.41 12.96 7.88
C VAL A 47 2.88 13.66 9.16
N ALA A 48 3.53 12.94 10.09
CA ALA A 48 4.07 13.55 11.30
C ALA A 48 5.24 14.50 10.98
N SER A 49 6.10 14.13 10.02
CA SER A 49 7.17 14.99 9.52
C SER A 49 6.62 16.23 8.84
N ASP A 50 5.66 16.08 7.93
CA ASP A 50 4.97 17.20 7.28
C ASP A 50 4.32 18.13 8.31
N ALA A 51 3.74 17.56 9.38
CA ALA A 51 3.14 18.35 10.45
C ALA A 51 4.20 19.19 11.19
N ILE A 52 5.40 18.66 11.44
CA ILE A 52 6.50 19.45 12.01
C ILE A 52 6.86 20.61 11.08
N GLU A 53 7.03 20.35 9.78
CA GLU A 53 7.40 21.38 8.80
C GLU A 53 6.36 22.50 8.72
N ILE A 54 5.07 22.16 8.70
CA ILE A 54 3.96 23.13 8.68
C ILE A 54 4.00 24.09 9.88
N HIS A 55 4.49 23.62 11.04
CA HIS A 55 4.63 24.45 12.24
C HIS A 55 5.97 25.22 12.30
N GLY A 56 6.85 25.05 11.30
CA GLY A 56 8.17 25.68 11.23
C GLY A 56 9.05 25.35 12.44
N GLY A 57 9.83 26.33 12.91
CA GLY A 57 10.72 26.14 14.06
C GLY A 57 9.99 25.65 15.33
N ASN A 58 8.75 26.08 15.55
CA ASN A 58 7.93 25.60 16.66
C ASN A 58 7.70 24.10 16.58
N GLY A 59 7.48 23.55 15.38
CA GLY A 59 7.26 22.11 15.20
C GLY A 59 8.48 21.27 15.59
N TYR A 60 9.68 21.83 15.51
CA TYR A 60 10.93 21.14 15.89
C TYR A 60 11.17 21.14 17.40
N ILE A 61 10.64 22.12 18.14
CA ILE A 61 10.85 22.22 19.58
C ILE A 61 9.94 21.24 20.32
N GLU A 62 10.52 20.43 21.21
CA GLU A 62 9.85 19.37 21.99
C GLU A 62 8.72 19.85 22.91
N THR A 63 8.55 21.16 23.11
CA THR A 63 7.40 21.73 23.84
C THR A 63 6.11 21.71 23.00
N TRP A 64 6.22 21.57 21.67
CA TRP A 64 5.07 21.39 20.78
C TRP A 64 4.79 19.91 20.54
N PRO A 65 3.51 19.49 20.45
CA PRO A 65 3.16 18.08 20.41
C PRO A 65 3.62 17.36 19.13
N VAL A 66 3.83 18.08 18.02
CA VAL A 66 4.17 17.48 16.72
C VAL A 66 5.56 16.84 16.70
N ALA A 67 6.53 17.36 17.46
CA ALA A 67 7.85 16.73 17.62
C ALA A 67 7.73 15.32 18.22
N ARG A 68 6.88 15.18 19.26
CA ARG A 68 6.57 13.88 19.86
C ARG A 68 5.87 12.94 18.88
N LEU A 69 4.91 13.45 18.09
CA LEU A 69 4.18 12.62 17.12
C LEU A 69 5.10 11.95 16.10
N LEU A 70 6.17 12.61 15.65
CA LEU A 70 7.14 11.99 14.74
C LEU A 70 7.91 10.85 15.42
N ARG A 71 8.38 11.06 16.65
CA ARG A 71 9.07 10.02 17.43
C ARG A 71 8.16 8.82 17.70
N ASP A 72 6.90 9.08 18.05
CA ASP A 72 5.91 8.03 18.28
C ASP A 72 5.51 7.32 16.98
N ALA A 73 5.45 8.03 15.85
CA ALA A 73 5.12 7.44 14.54
C ALA A 73 6.18 6.41 14.10
N GLN A 74 7.47 6.68 14.37
CA GLN A 74 8.58 5.82 13.98
C GLN A 74 8.43 4.38 14.50
N VAL A 75 7.96 4.22 15.74
CA VAL A 75 7.88 2.91 16.39
C VAL A 75 6.97 1.94 15.64
N ASN A 76 5.95 2.45 14.95
CA ASN A 76 4.96 1.64 14.23
C ASN A 76 5.55 0.90 13.03
N THR A 77 6.67 1.39 12.47
CA THR A 77 7.40 0.70 11.39
C THR A 77 8.37 -0.37 11.89
N ILE A 78 8.55 -0.48 13.21
CA ILE A 78 9.53 -1.36 13.84
C ILE A 78 8.83 -2.50 14.58
N TRP A 79 7.92 -2.16 15.50
CA TRP A 79 7.24 -3.14 16.34
C TRP A 79 6.23 -3.98 15.56
N GLU A 80 5.89 -5.17 16.07
CA GLU A 80 4.94 -6.10 15.45
C GLU A 80 5.28 -6.50 14.01
N GLY A 81 6.57 -6.43 13.64
CA GLY A 81 7.10 -6.76 12.32
C GLY A 81 7.51 -5.52 11.52
N PRO A 82 8.82 -5.35 11.22
CA PRO A 82 9.29 -4.33 10.29
C PRO A 82 8.93 -4.67 8.85
N ASP A 83 9.09 -3.71 7.94
CA ASP A 83 8.60 -3.80 6.56
C ASP A 83 8.98 -5.08 5.82
N ASN A 84 10.24 -5.51 5.92
CA ASN A 84 10.70 -6.73 5.27
C ASN A 84 10.01 -7.98 5.86
N ILE A 85 9.76 -8.01 7.17
CA ILE A 85 9.04 -9.11 7.82
C ILE A 85 7.57 -9.11 7.40
N LEU A 86 6.94 -7.94 7.27
CA LEU A 86 5.57 -7.84 6.73
C LEU A 86 5.50 -8.32 5.28
N CYS A 87 6.51 -8.02 4.47
CA CYS A 87 6.62 -8.51 3.10
C CYS A 87 6.76 -10.05 3.04
N LEU A 88 7.52 -10.65 3.97
CA LEU A 88 7.60 -12.11 4.10
C LEU A 88 6.26 -12.72 4.56
N ASP A 89 5.46 -12.01 5.34
CA ASP A 89 4.10 -12.43 5.69
C ASP A 89 3.15 -12.38 4.48
N VAL A 90 3.26 -11.33 3.65
CA VAL A 90 2.55 -11.26 2.35
C VAL A 90 2.91 -12.45 1.48
N ARG A 91 4.20 -12.78 1.33
CA ARG A 91 4.65 -13.99 0.63
C ARG A 91 3.96 -15.24 1.18
N ARG A 92 4.03 -15.43 2.50
CA ARG A 92 3.44 -16.58 3.17
C ARG A 92 1.94 -16.69 2.87
N GLY A 93 1.23 -15.55 2.89
CA GLY A 93 -0.18 -15.47 2.51
C GLY A 93 -0.44 -15.85 1.05
N ILE A 94 0.46 -15.52 0.14
CA ILE A 94 0.36 -15.91 -1.27
C ILE A 94 0.60 -17.42 -1.44
N GLU A 95 1.73 -17.92 -0.96
CA GLU A 95 2.22 -19.27 -1.23
C GLU A 95 1.48 -20.37 -0.46
N GLN A 96 1.16 -20.14 0.82
CA GLN A 96 0.67 -21.21 1.70
C GLN A 96 -0.86 -21.26 1.79
N THR A 97 -1.52 -20.09 1.75
CA THR A 97 -2.96 -19.99 2.00
C THR A 97 -3.75 -19.40 0.84
N ARG A 98 -3.05 -18.93 -0.21
CA ARG A 98 -3.65 -18.22 -1.36
C ARG A 98 -4.55 -17.05 -0.93
N ALA A 99 -4.21 -16.40 0.19
CA ALA A 99 -5.02 -15.32 0.77
C ALA A 99 -5.17 -14.10 -0.15
N HIS A 100 -4.29 -13.94 -1.14
CA HIS A 100 -4.40 -12.93 -2.19
C HIS A 100 -5.66 -13.09 -3.05
N GLU A 101 -6.15 -14.31 -3.27
CA GLU A 101 -7.37 -14.55 -4.05
C GLU A 101 -8.60 -13.92 -3.35
N THR A 102 -8.68 -14.02 -2.02
CA THR A 102 -9.76 -13.41 -1.23
C THR A 102 -9.67 -11.88 -1.25
N LEU A 103 -8.47 -11.32 -1.20
CA LEU A 103 -8.27 -9.88 -1.35
C LEU A 103 -8.72 -9.42 -2.74
N LEU A 104 -8.25 -10.06 -3.81
CA LEU A 104 -8.63 -9.72 -5.19
C LEU A 104 -10.15 -9.81 -5.40
N ALA A 105 -10.80 -10.84 -4.85
CA ALA A 105 -12.27 -10.96 -4.88
C ALA A 105 -12.95 -9.76 -4.19
N ARG A 106 -12.44 -9.32 -3.04
CA ARG A 106 -12.94 -8.12 -2.35
C ARG A 106 -12.73 -6.84 -3.17
N LEU A 107 -11.60 -6.70 -3.85
CA LEU A 107 -11.34 -5.51 -4.70
C LEU A 107 -12.27 -5.47 -5.91
N ARG A 108 -12.50 -6.63 -6.55
CA ARG A 108 -13.44 -6.77 -7.66
C ARG A 108 -14.88 -6.46 -7.22
N ASP A 109 -15.28 -6.93 -6.04
CA ASP A 109 -16.56 -6.60 -5.41
C ASP A 109 -16.72 -5.09 -5.19
N ALA A 110 -15.72 -4.43 -4.57
CA ALA A 110 -15.72 -2.98 -4.34
C ALA A 110 -15.87 -2.15 -5.63
N VAL A 111 -15.20 -2.58 -6.70
CA VAL A 111 -15.30 -1.92 -8.02
C VAL A 111 -16.64 -2.20 -8.70
N SER A 112 -17.21 -3.40 -8.56
CA SER A 112 -18.47 -3.80 -9.22
C SER A 112 -19.68 -2.93 -8.83
N VAL A 113 -19.60 -2.29 -7.67
CA VAL A 113 -20.63 -1.43 -7.07
C VAL A 113 -20.26 0.05 -7.13
N SER A 114 -19.14 0.39 -7.77
CA SER A 114 -18.68 1.76 -7.97
C SER A 114 -19.32 2.39 -9.22
N ASP A 115 -19.27 3.72 -9.34
CA ASP A 115 -19.71 4.43 -10.55
C ASP A 115 -18.83 4.05 -11.76
N ASP A 116 -19.41 3.88 -12.96
CA ASP A 116 -18.67 3.57 -14.19
C ASP A 116 -18.01 4.83 -14.80
N ASP A 117 -16.99 5.34 -14.12
CA ASP A 117 -16.16 6.46 -14.56
C ASP A 117 -14.72 6.04 -14.91
N ASP A 118 -13.93 6.98 -15.45
CA ASP A 118 -12.54 6.72 -15.82
C ASP A 118 -11.65 6.29 -14.65
N THR A 119 -11.97 6.75 -13.43
CA THR A 119 -11.22 6.39 -12.22
C THR A 119 -11.49 4.94 -11.87
N THR A 120 -12.76 4.53 -11.83
CA THR A 120 -13.17 3.14 -11.59
C THR A 120 -12.62 2.21 -12.65
N ARG A 121 -12.65 2.59 -13.94
CA ARG A 121 -12.05 1.80 -15.03
C ARG A 121 -10.54 1.67 -14.90
N LEU A 122 -9.84 2.72 -14.46
CA LEU A 122 -8.40 2.64 -14.16
C LEU A 122 -8.15 1.68 -13.01
N VAL A 123 -8.85 1.81 -11.89
CA VAL A 123 -8.71 0.92 -10.72
C VAL A 123 -9.00 -0.53 -11.08
N SER A 124 -10.08 -0.78 -11.84
CA SER A 124 -10.44 -2.11 -12.35
C SER A 124 -9.31 -2.74 -13.15
N ARG A 125 -8.70 -2.01 -14.10
CA ARG A 125 -7.53 -2.50 -14.84
C ARG A 125 -6.35 -2.80 -13.92
N ARG A 126 -6.10 -1.96 -12.91
CA ARG A 126 -4.99 -2.18 -11.98
C ARG A 126 -5.21 -3.38 -11.04
N ILE A 127 -6.44 -3.79 -10.80
CA ILE A 127 -6.74 -5.05 -10.10
C ILE A 127 -6.28 -6.25 -10.94
N GLU A 128 -6.56 -6.23 -12.24
CA GLU A 128 -6.13 -7.31 -13.15
C GLU A 128 -4.60 -7.28 -13.36
N ASP A 129 -3.99 -6.10 -13.45
CA ASP A 129 -2.53 -5.96 -13.46
C ASP A 129 -1.89 -6.51 -12.18
N LEU A 130 -2.52 -6.32 -11.02
CA LEU A 130 -2.03 -6.86 -9.75
C LEU A 130 -2.12 -8.39 -9.71
N ASP A 131 -3.21 -8.97 -10.19
CA ASP A 131 -3.38 -10.42 -10.31
C ASP A 131 -2.29 -11.02 -11.23
N ALA A 132 -2.08 -10.38 -12.38
CA ALA A 132 -1.00 -10.75 -13.30
C ALA A 132 0.39 -10.60 -12.67
N ALA A 133 0.64 -9.55 -11.88
CA ALA A 133 1.91 -9.32 -11.20
C ALA A 133 2.18 -10.38 -10.13
N ILE A 134 1.17 -10.77 -9.35
CA ILE A 134 1.28 -11.87 -8.37
C ILE A 134 1.60 -13.17 -9.11
N THR A 135 0.89 -13.45 -10.21
CA THR A 135 1.12 -14.65 -11.02
C THR A 135 2.53 -14.68 -11.60
N ALA A 136 3.04 -13.55 -12.12
CA ALA A 136 4.41 -13.45 -12.61
C ALA A 136 5.43 -13.63 -11.49
N TRP A 137 5.21 -12.96 -10.35
CA TRP A 137 6.06 -13.04 -9.16
C TRP A 137 6.23 -14.49 -8.65
N THR A 138 5.17 -15.31 -8.66
CA THR A 138 5.26 -16.73 -8.24
C THR A 138 6.14 -17.60 -9.14
N LYS A 139 6.51 -17.11 -10.33
CA LYS A 139 7.36 -17.83 -11.29
C LYS A 139 8.83 -17.42 -11.21
N LEU A 140 9.16 -16.38 -10.46
CA LEU A 140 10.54 -15.91 -10.28
C LEU A 140 11.34 -16.91 -9.44
N ASP A 141 12.66 -16.89 -9.58
CA ASP A 141 13.53 -17.58 -8.64
C ASP A 141 13.37 -16.97 -7.24
N ARG A 142 13.72 -17.74 -6.20
CA ARG A 142 13.46 -17.34 -4.82
C ARG A 142 14.13 -16.02 -4.42
N GLN A 143 15.35 -15.76 -4.88
CA GLN A 143 16.11 -14.58 -4.48
C GLN A 143 15.51 -13.32 -5.11
N LEU A 144 15.19 -13.40 -6.41
CA LEU A 144 14.53 -12.32 -7.12
C LEU A 144 13.11 -12.08 -6.62
N ALA A 145 12.35 -13.15 -6.35
CA ALA A 145 11.04 -13.06 -5.74
C ALA A 145 11.09 -12.30 -4.40
N GLU A 146 12.03 -12.63 -3.51
CA GLU A 146 12.20 -11.93 -2.24
C GLU A 146 12.54 -10.44 -2.43
N ALA A 147 13.43 -10.10 -3.37
CA ALA A 147 13.77 -8.71 -3.69
C ALA A 147 12.58 -7.90 -4.26
N ARG A 148 11.64 -8.56 -4.92
CA ARG A 148 10.43 -7.95 -5.50
C ARG A 148 9.25 -7.88 -4.53
N LEU A 149 9.35 -8.45 -3.33
CA LEU A 149 8.22 -8.47 -2.38
C LEU A 149 7.81 -7.08 -1.91
N PHE A 150 8.78 -6.20 -1.65
CA PHE A 150 8.48 -4.85 -1.20
C PHE A 150 7.65 -4.04 -2.22
N PRO A 151 8.08 -3.91 -3.49
CA PRO A 151 7.27 -3.23 -4.50
C PRO A 151 5.94 -3.94 -4.78
N LEU A 152 5.88 -5.27 -4.72
CA LEU A 152 4.62 -6.01 -4.84
C LEU A 152 3.64 -5.67 -3.72
N ALA A 153 4.08 -5.64 -2.47
CA ALA A 153 3.23 -5.28 -1.33
C ALA A 153 2.76 -3.81 -1.38
N GLN A 154 3.61 -2.89 -1.86
CA GLN A 154 3.20 -1.51 -2.14
C GLN A 154 2.14 -1.44 -3.24
N PHE A 155 2.31 -2.20 -4.32
CA PHE A 155 1.33 -2.26 -5.40
C PHE A 155 -0.01 -2.83 -4.92
N MET A 156 0.00 -3.91 -4.13
CA MET A 156 -1.19 -4.42 -3.45
C MET A 156 -1.89 -3.33 -2.64
N GLY A 157 -1.14 -2.58 -1.83
CA GLY A 157 -1.68 -1.50 -1.00
C GLY A 157 -2.25 -0.34 -1.80
N ASP A 158 -1.68 0.02 -2.95
CA ASP A 158 -2.20 1.07 -3.82
C ASP A 158 -3.52 0.67 -4.49
N VAL A 159 -3.59 -0.55 -5.04
CA VAL A 159 -4.81 -1.03 -5.70
C VAL A 159 -5.93 -1.24 -4.67
N TYR A 160 -5.59 -1.78 -3.50
CA TYR A 160 -6.54 -1.96 -2.41
C TYR A 160 -7.17 -0.63 -1.97
N ALA A 161 -6.35 0.38 -1.69
CA ALA A 161 -6.84 1.72 -1.38
C ALA A 161 -7.71 2.31 -2.50
N GLY A 162 -7.28 2.18 -3.76
CA GLY A 162 -8.01 2.68 -4.92
C GLY A 162 -9.43 2.09 -5.02
N ALA A 163 -9.55 0.77 -4.89
CA ALA A 163 -10.84 0.07 -4.96
C ALA A 163 -11.80 0.49 -3.84
N LEU A 164 -11.30 0.66 -2.61
CA LEU A 164 -12.12 1.11 -1.50
C LEU A 164 -12.56 2.57 -1.66
N LEU A 165 -11.70 3.43 -2.22
CA LEU A 165 -12.05 4.84 -2.46
C LEU A 165 -13.14 4.99 -3.53
N THR A 166 -13.12 4.19 -4.59
CA THR A 166 -14.19 4.21 -5.61
C THR A 166 -15.52 3.70 -5.04
N GLU A 167 -15.48 2.66 -4.20
CA GLU A 167 -16.66 2.15 -3.50
C GLU A 167 -17.26 3.23 -2.56
N GLN A 168 -16.41 3.89 -1.77
CA GLN A 168 -16.84 4.99 -0.90
C GLN A 168 -17.38 6.18 -1.69
N ALA A 169 -16.83 6.47 -2.88
CA ALA A 169 -17.31 7.52 -3.76
C ALA A 169 -18.73 7.24 -4.25
N ALA A 170 -19.00 6.03 -4.74
CA ALA A 170 -20.33 5.64 -5.18
C ALA A 170 -21.33 5.66 -4.02
N TRP A 171 -20.94 5.17 -2.84
CA TRP A 171 -21.78 5.25 -1.64
C TRP A 171 -22.10 6.70 -1.23
N GLU A 172 -21.10 7.58 -1.22
CA GLU A 172 -21.29 9.00 -0.88
C GLU A 172 -22.23 9.69 -1.88
N ARG A 173 -22.04 9.45 -3.18
CA ARG A 173 -22.92 9.98 -4.23
C ARG A 173 -24.35 9.50 -4.03
N ALA A 174 -24.55 8.20 -3.80
CA ALA A 174 -25.89 7.62 -3.65
C ALA A 174 -26.62 8.06 -2.37
N THR A 175 -25.90 8.29 -1.27
CA THR A 175 -26.51 8.57 0.04
C THR A 175 -26.54 10.04 0.43
N ARG A 176 -25.57 10.82 -0.06
CA ARG A 176 -25.38 12.24 0.32
C ARG A 176 -25.44 13.19 -0.87
N GLY A 177 -25.36 12.69 -2.11
CA GLY A 177 -25.39 13.51 -3.32
C GLY A 177 -24.17 14.43 -3.47
N THR A 178 -23.02 14.07 -2.85
CA THR A 178 -21.78 14.85 -2.93
C THR A 178 -20.68 14.08 -3.64
N ASP A 179 -19.72 14.81 -4.23
CA ASP A 179 -18.65 14.25 -5.07
C ASP A 179 -17.26 14.35 -4.43
N ARG A 180 -17.18 14.57 -3.10
CA ARG A 180 -15.89 14.74 -2.42
C ARG A 180 -15.08 13.45 -2.47
N LYS A 181 -15.70 12.30 -2.17
CA LYS A 181 -15.02 11.00 -2.23
C LYS A 181 -14.62 10.63 -3.65
N ALA A 182 -15.42 11.02 -4.66
CA ALA A 182 -15.03 10.87 -6.06
C ALA A 182 -13.78 11.70 -6.41
N LEU A 183 -13.65 12.92 -5.89
CA LEU A 183 -12.43 13.73 -6.02
C LEU A 183 -11.23 13.05 -5.34
N VAL A 184 -11.41 12.54 -4.11
CA VAL A 184 -10.35 11.81 -3.38
C VAL A 184 -9.90 10.58 -4.16
N ALA A 185 -10.83 9.75 -4.63
CA ALA A 185 -10.56 8.56 -5.43
C ALA A 185 -9.77 8.91 -6.70
N ARG A 186 -10.20 9.93 -7.44
CA ARG A 186 -9.53 10.37 -8.67
C ARG A 186 -8.11 10.89 -8.41
N LEU A 187 -7.91 11.71 -7.38
CA LEU A 187 -6.59 12.22 -7.02
C LEU A 187 -5.65 11.10 -6.55
N TYR A 188 -6.17 10.14 -5.80
CA TYR A 188 -5.41 8.96 -5.35
C TYR A 188 -5.00 8.10 -6.55
N ALA A 189 -5.95 7.74 -7.42
CA ALA A 189 -5.69 6.92 -8.59
C ALA A 189 -4.71 7.61 -9.54
N ARG A 190 -4.82 8.93 -9.77
CA ARG A 190 -3.86 9.67 -10.59
C ARG A 190 -2.44 9.64 -10.02
N ARG A 191 -2.30 9.66 -8.69
CA ARG A 191 -0.99 9.71 -8.03
C ARG A 191 -0.29 8.35 -7.99
N TYR A 192 -1.04 7.28 -7.72
CA TYR A 192 -0.46 5.96 -7.45
C TYR A 192 -0.75 4.92 -8.54
N LEU A 193 -1.86 5.06 -9.26
CA LEU A 193 -2.33 4.04 -10.20
C LEU A 193 -2.18 4.43 -11.67
N ALA A 194 -2.00 5.72 -11.96
CA ALA A 194 -1.68 6.19 -13.29
C ALA A 194 -0.25 5.78 -13.68
N ASP A 195 -0.15 5.17 -14.85
CA ASP A 195 1.02 4.74 -15.61
C ASP A 195 2.38 4.63 -14.88
N GLN A 196 2.68 3.40 -14.45
CA GLN A 196 4.01 2.94 -14.01
C GLN A 196 4.39 1.60 -14.66
N GLY A 197 3.88 1.36 -15.88
CA GLY A 197 3.87 0.04 -16.51
C GLY A 197 2.84 -0.92 -15.89
N PRO A 198 2.40 -1.95 -16.63
CA PRO A 198 1.34 -2.86 -16.18
C PRO A 198 1.73 -3.54 -14.85
N LEU A 199 2.90 -4.18 -14.79
CA LEU A 199 3.32 -4.97 -13.62
C LEU A 199 4.34 -4.25 -12.71
N ARG A 200 4.60 -2.96 -12.92
CA ARG A 200 5.59 -2.15 -12.17
C ARG A 200 7.00 -2.76 -12.09
N GLY A 201 7.40 -3.52 -13.11
CA GLY A 201 8.70 -4.21 -13.15
C GLY A 201 8.82 -5.37 -12.15
N ILE A 202 7.72 -5.80 -11.53
CA ILE A 202 7.69 -6.96 -10.62
C ILE A 202 8.03 -8.25 -11.36
N ASP A 203 7.70 -8.32 -12.64
CA ASP A 203 7.88 -9.44 -13.55
C ASP A 203 9.28 -9.55 -14.17
N ALA A 204 10.16 -8.56 -13.95
CA ALA A 204 11.52 -8.58 -14.48
C ALA A 204 12.29 -9.80 -13.94
N ASP A 205 12.87 -10.58 -14.85
CA ASP A 205 13.63 -11.82 -14.59
C ASP A 205 15.09 -11.58 -14.21
N CYS A 206 15.52 -10.32 -14.19
CA CYS A 206 16.83 -9.92 -13.73
C CYS A 206 16.76 -8.68 -12.82
N ASP A 207 17.81 -8.52 -12.02
CA ASP A 207 18.05 -7.34 -11.20
C ASP A 207 19.55 -7.03 -11.21
N GLU A 208 19.94 -5.96 -11.91
CA GLU A 208 21.35 -5.57 -12.00
C GLU A 208 21.95 -5.27 -10.61
N ALA A 209 21.17 -4.68 -9.70
CA ALA A 209 21.65 -4.35 -8.37
C ALA A 209 21.90 -5.61 -7.53
N LEU A 210 21.11 -6.68 -7.72
CA LEU A 210 21.41 -7.98 -7.11
C LEU A 210 22.62 -8.65 -7.77
N GLN A 211 22.70 -8.62 -9.10
CA GLN A 211 23.81 -9.25 -9.84
C GLN A 211 25.15 -8.61 -9.51
N ARG A 212 25.17 -7.30 -9.29
CA ARG A 212 26.36 -6.50 -9.00
C ARG A 212 26.40 -6.03 -7.54
N PHE A 213 25.70 -6.72 -6.65
CA PHE A 213 25.61 -6.33 -5.24
C PHE A 213 26.99 -6.23 -4.57
N ASP A 214 27.87 -7.19 -4.84
CA ASP A 214 29.23 -7.19 -4.29
C ASP A 214 30.05 -5.99 -4.79
N GLU A 215 29.88 -5.56 -6.04
CA GLU A 215 30.52 -4.35 -6.56
C GLU A 215 30.00 -3.09 -5.85
N LEU A 216 28.69 -3.01 -5.62
CA LEU A 216 28.05 -1.90 -4.90
C LEU A 216 28.53 -1.81 -3.45
N VAL A 217 28.66 -2.95 -2.77
CA VAL A 217 29.12 -3.03 -1.38
C VAL A 217 30.62 -2.76 -1.27
N ALA A 218 31.44 -3.36 -2.14
CA ALA A 218 32.89 -3.18 -2.12
C ALA A 218 33.31 -1.73 -2.35
N GLY A 219 32.59 -0.96 -3.18
CA GLY A 219 32.85 0.46 -3.38
C GLY A 219 32.44 1.36 -2.21
N ALA A 220 31.56 0.88 -1.31
CA ALA A 220 31.08 1.65 -0.16
C ALA A 220 32.00 1.53 1.07
N PHE A 221 32.73 0.42 1.19
CA PHE A 221 33.72 0.21 2.24
C PHE A 221 35.11 0.41 1.67
N THR A 222 35.70 1.60 1.87
CA THR A 222 37.15 1.74 1.68
C THR A 222 37.81 0.91 2.78
N ALA A 223 38.37 -0.25 2.41
CA ALA A 223 39.38 -0.89 3.23
C ALA A 223 40.55 0.11 3.30
N GLU A 224 40.62 0.88 4.38
CA GLU A 224 41.79 1.71 4.66
C GLU A 224 43.01 0.80 4.61
N GLN A 225 43.83 1.05 3.59
CA GLN A 225 45.21 0.59 3.50
C GLN A 225 45.91 1.06 4.77
N THR A 226 46.22 0.12 5.65
CA THR A 226 47.18 0.31 6.74
C THR A 226 48.58 -0.04 6.25
#